data_AF-A0A955R5I8-F1
#
_entry.id   AF-A0A955R5I8-F1
#
_cell.length_a   1.000
_cell.length_b   1.000
_cell.length_c   1.000
_cell.angle_alpha   90.00
_cell.angle_beta   90.00
_cell.angle_gamma   90.00
#
_symmetry.space_group_name_H-M   'P 1'
#
loop_
_entity.id
_entity.type
_entity.pdbx_description
1 polymer ?
#
loop_
_entity_poly.entity_id
_entity_poly.type
_entity_poly.pdbx_seq_one_letter_code
_entity_poly.pdbx_strand_id
1 'polypeptide(L)'
;PEEIARSVVHEIRGQNTGQDVISAIDSTVMDPSYKAGLVRQAAMHDLHQAESDSGMPSIALGRLGPPELSKLLFEAQLLKETFGTLHGVLGEDTEPRSAAEISARLTERLRTSEVRTLAPSIGIPILAADGRSLLRGPRVNVPEVQGHRRTVSLDDAQLRDAWARKGWVDLRPANMEAWTGRIRKMIAARAQLRDAGSAAASLHSYLPSTFEIGEVVAWIFNNEMGGYRIK
;
A
#
# COMPACT_ATOMS: atom_id res chain seq x y z
N PRO A 1 -36.83 27.83 17.94
CA PRO A 1 -35.99 27.34 19.06
C PRO A 1 -36.24 25.86 19.40
N GLU A 2 -37.51 25.45 19.54
CA GLU A 2 -37.86 24.04 19.87
C GLU A 2 -37.61 23.04 18.73
N GLU A 3 -37.70 23.48 17.48
CA GLU A 3 -37.47 22.62 16.31
C GLU A 3 -36.00 22.16 16.20
N ILE A 4 -35.05 23.06 16.47
CA ILE A 4 -33.61 22.74 16.52
C ILE A 4 -33.29 21.80 17.70
N ALA A 5 -33.89 22.03 18.87
CA ALA A 5 -33.71 21.15 20.02
C ALA A 5 -34.24 19.73 19.74
N ARG A 6 -35.34 19.61 18.97
CA ARG A 6 -35.93 18.33 18.59
C ARG A 6 -35.04 17.58 17.60
N SER A 7 -34.49 18.27 16.59
CA SER A 7 -33.51 17.69 15.66
C SER A 7 -32.25 17.20 16.37
N VAL A 8 -31.67 18.01 17.25
CA VAL A 8 -30.45 17.63 18.01
C VAL A 8 -30.71 16.40 18.89
N VAL A 9 -31.86 16.31 19.55
CA VAL A 9 -32.22 15.12 20.35
C VAL A 9 -32.43 13.88 19.48
N HIS A 10 -32.98 14.04 18.27
CA HIS A 10 -33.13 12.93 17.33
C HIS A 10 -31.80 12.46 16.76
N GLU A 11 -30.87 13.37 16.45
CA GLU A 11 -29.50 13.05 16.00
C GLU A 11 -28.68 12.34 17.09
N ILE A 12 -28.71 12.83 18.34
CA ILE A 12 -28.03 12.18 19.47
C ILE A 12 -28.57 10.75 19.70
N ARG A 13 -29.84 10.51 19.38
CA ARG A 13 -30.50 9.20 19.51
C ARG A 13 -30.36 8.32 18.26
N GLY A 14 -29.61 8.76 17.23
CA GLY A 14 -29.38 8.01 16.00
C GLY A 14 -30.63 7.86 15.12
N GLN A 15 -31.63 8.73 15.27
CA GLN A 15 -32.83 8.72 14.44
C GLN A 15 -32.59 9.51 13.15
N ASN A 16 -33.07 8.96 12.03
CA ASN A 16 -32.81 9.51 10.70
C ASN A 16 -33.72 10.73 10.43
N THR A 17 -33.20 11.94 10.65
CA THR A 17 -33.94 13.22 10.52
C THR A 17 -33.97 13.77 9.09
N GLY A 18 -33.26 13.14 8.14
CA GLY A 18 -33.15 13.59 6.76
C GLY A 18 -32.28 14.85 6.54
N GLN A 19 -31.69 15.42 7.62
CA GLN A 19 -30.71 16.51 7.53
C GLN A 19 -29.25 16.03 7.47
N ASP A 20 -29.01 14.74 7.70
CA ASP A 20 -27.72 14.11 7.45
C ASP A 20 -27.53 13.86 5.96
N VAL A 21 -27.12 14.92 5.26
CA VAL A 21 -26.91 14.93 3.80
C VAL A 21 -25.91 13.87 3.36
N ILE A 22 -24.93 13.53 4.19
CA ILE A 22 -23.92 12.53 3.85
C ILE A 22 -24.54 11.12 3.89
N SER A 23 -25.26 10.76 4.96
CA SER A 23 -25.99 9.48 5.02
C SER A 23 -27.11 9.38 3.97
N ALA A 24 -27.78 10.51 3.68
CA ALA A 24 -28.79 10.56 2.62
C ALA A 24 -28.16 10.35 1.24
N ILE A 25 -27.03 10.98 0.93
CA ILE A 25 -26.34 10.75 -0.34
C ILE A 25 -25.84 9.31 -0.43
N ASP A 26 -25.19 8.78 0.61
CA ASP A 26 -24.69 7.40 0.62
C ASP A 26 -25.81 6.37 0.41
N SER A 27 -26.97 6.57 1.04
CA SER A 27 -28.13 5.68 0.88
C SER A 27 -28.91 5.86 -0.44
N THR A 28 -28.66 6.94 -1.18
CA THR A 28 -29.33 7.21 -2.47
C THR A 28 -28.43 6.89 -3.68
N VAL A 29 -27.13 6.68 -3.46
CA VAL A 29 -26.18 6.28 -4.50
C VAL A 29 -26.21 4.75 -4.63
N MET A 30 -26.53 4.25 -5.82
CA MET A 30 -26.39 2.82 -6.10
C MET A 30 -24.92 2.43 -6.17
N ASP A 31 -24.60 1.23 -5.69
CA ASP A 31 -23.29 0.59 -5.84
C ASP A 31 -22.80 0.62 -7.31
N PRO A 32 -21.47 0.53 -7.56
CA PRO A 32 -20.89 0.72 -8.88
C PRO A 32 -21.61 -0.09 -9.97
N SER A 33 -22.20 0.63 -10.94
CA SER A 33 -22.94 -0.01 -12.03
C SER A 33 -22.03 -0.80 -12.97
N TYR A 34 -22.60 -1.72 -13.75
CA TYR A 34 -21.91 -2.43 -14.83
C TYR A 34 -21.16 -1.47 -15.79
N LYS A 35 -21.74 -0.29 -16.08
CA LYS A 35 -21.09 0.74 -16.90
C LYS A 35 -19.85 1.34 -16.22
N ALA A 36 -19.87 1.52 -14.90
CA ALA A 36 -18.68 1.96 -14.15
C ALA A 36 -17.57 0.92 -14.23
N GLY A 37 -17.92 -0.38 -14.22
CA GLY A 37 -16.98 -1.47 -14.49
C GLY A 37 -16.32 -1.38 -15.86
N LEU A 38 -17.11 -1.10 -16.92
CA LEU A 38 -16.59 -0.93 -18.28
C LEU A 38 -15.66 0.29 -18.41
N VAL A 39 -16.02 1.42 -17.80
CA VAL A 39 -15.17 2.63 -17.80
C VAL A 39 -13.86 2.38 -17.05
N ARG A 40 -13.91 1.69 -15.90
CA ARG A 40 -12.71 1.27 -15.18
C ARG A 40 -11.83 0.38 -16.06
N GLN A 41 -12.42 -0.60 -16.75
CA GLN A 41 -11.66 -1.50 -17.60
C GLN A 41 -10.96 -0.77 -18.75
N ALA A 42 -11.63 0.19 -19.39
CA ALA A 42 -11.03 1.04 -20.41
C ALA A 42 -9.87 1.88 -19.84
N ALA A 43 -10.07 2.54 -18.69
CA ALA A 43 -9.03 3.31 -18.05
C ALA A 43 -7.81 2.44 -17.64
N MET A 44 -8.03 1.23 -17.15
CA MET A 44 -6.95 0.29 -16.83
C MET A 44 -6.19 -0.16 -18.08
N HIS A 45 -6.88 -0.36 -19.20
CA HIS A 45 -6.24 -0.69 -20.47
C HIS A 45 -5.33 0.45 -20.96
N ASP A 46 -5.82 1.69 -20.91
CA ASP A 46 -5.05 2.87 -21.29
C ASP A 46 -3.80 3.04 -20.40
N LEU A 47 -3.93 2.78 -19.09
CA LEU A 47 -2.80 2.81 -18.16
C LEU A 47 -1.75 1.72 -18.49
N HIS A 48 -2.18 0.50 -18.82
CA HIS A 48 -1.26 -0.57 -19.23
C HIS A 48 -0.54 -0.24 -20.54
N GLN A 49 -1.22 0.39 -21.50
CA GLN A 49 -0.61 0.84 -22.74
C GLN A 49 0.46 1.90 -22.47
N ALA A 50 0.14 2.91 -21.65
CA ALA A 50 1.10 3.96 -21.27
C ALA A 50 2.31 3.41 -20.48
N GLU A 51 2.11 2.42 -19.61
CA GLU A 51 3.20 1.72 -18.90
C GLU A 51 4.10 0.98 -19.89
N SER A 52 3.51 0.27 -20.86
CA SER A 52 4.24 -0.45 -21.90
C SER A 52 5.05 0.49 -22.80
N ASP A 53 4.47 1.62 -23.21
CA ASP A 53 5.08 2.59 -24.11
C ASP A 53 6.22 3.37 -23.44
N SER A 54 6.07 3.68 -22.14
CA SER A 54 7.08 4.42 -21.38
C SER A 54 8.22 3.53 -20.86
N GLY A 55 8.00 2.21 -20.78
CA GLY A 55 8.94 1.26 -20.16
C GLY A 55 9.16 1.49 -18.66
N MET A 56 8.42 2.43 -18.05
CA MET A 56 8.49 2.75 -16.64
C MET A 56 7.36 2.04 -15.91
N PRO A 57 7.64 1.29 -14.84
CA PRO A 57 6.58 0.63 -14.08
C PRO A 57 5.63 1.65 -13.45
N SER A 58 4.38 1.24 -13.22
CA SER A 58 3.32 2.04 -12.58
C SER A 58 3.57 2.28 -11.08
N ILE A 59 4.69 2.94 -10.79
CA ILE A 59 5.11 3.37 -9.46
C ILE A 59 5.06 4.89 -9.49
N ALA A 60 4.17 5.47 -8.70
CA ALA A 60 3.97 6.90 -8.74
C ALA A 60 5.24 7.66 -8.28
N LEU A 61 5.75 8.48 -9.19
CA LEU A 61 6.94 9.33 -9.02
C LEU A 61 6.64 10.66 -8.28
N GLY A 62 5.40 10.85 -7.83
CA GLY A 62 4.90 12.05 -7.17
C GLY A 62 4.86 11.96 -5.64
N ARG A 63 4.57 13.09 -4.98
CA ARG A 63 4.32 13.16 -3.53
C ARG A 63 2.92 12.62 -3.22
N LEU A 64 2.81 11.34 -2.88
CA LEU A 64 1.54 10.63 -2.68
C LEU A 64 0.97 10.75 -1.25
N GLY A 65 1.19 11.89 -0.59
CA GLY A 65 0.82 12.05 0.81
C GLY A 65 1.86 11.46 1.77
N PRO A 66 1.48 10.63 2.76
CA PRO A 66 2.42 10.08 3.74
C PRO A 66 3.58 9.31 3.08
N PRO A 67 4.84 9.49 3.53
CA PRO A 67 6.01 8.83 2.95
C PRO A 67 5.91 7.29 2.97
N GLU A 68 5.09 6.74 3.86
CA GLU A 68 4.77 5.32 3.99
C GLU A 68 4.18 4.75 2.69
N LEU A 69 3.38 5.52 1.95
CA LEU A 69 2.73 5.05 0.74
C LEU A 69 3.76 4.74 -0.35
N SER A 70 4.64 5.70 -0.62
CA SER A 70 5.64 5.56 -1.68
C SER A 70 6.61 4.41 -1.40
N LYS A 71 7.04 4.21 -0.14
CA LYS A 71 7.90 3.06 0.17
C LYS A 71 7.22 1.72 -0.06
N LEU A 72 5.92 1.60 0.26
CA LEU A 72 5.17 0.36 0.04
C LEU A 72 5.01 0.05 -1.45
N LEU A 73 4.83 1.07 -2.30
CA LEU A 73 4.78 0.88 -3.76
C LEU A 73 6.11 0.34 -4.31
N PHE A 74 7.25 0.91 -3.87
CA PHE A 74 8.56 0.42 -4.29
C PHE A 74 8.87 -0.99 -3.77
N GLU A 75 8.53 -1.30 -2.52
CA GLU A 75 8.69 -2.64 -1.95
C GLU A 75 7.80 -3.66 -2.70
N ALA A 76 6.55 -3.32 -2.97
CA ALA A 76 5.63 -4.14 -3.74
C ALA A 76 6.09 -4.35 -5.19
N GLN A 77 6.62 -3.32 -5.86
CA GLN A 77 7.23 -3.46 -7.17
C GLN A 77 8.36 -4.48 -7.14
N LEU A 78 9.30 -4.34 -6.20
CA LEU A 78 10.46 -5.22 -6.15
C LEU A 78 10.05 -6.67 -5.89
N LEU A 79 9.03 -6.89 -5.05
CA LEU A 79 8.41 -8.20 -4.85
C LEU A 79 7.76 -8.74 -6.15
N LYS A 80 6.99 -7.91 -6.87
CA LYS A 80 6.38 -8.27 -8.16
C LYS A 80 7.43 -8.64 -9.20
N GLU A 81 8.48 -7.85 -9.35
CA GLU A 81 9.56 -8.13 -10.29
C GLU A 81 10.34 -9.41 -9.97
N THR A 82 10.46 -9.74 -8.68
CA THR A 82 11.23 -10.91 -8.24
C THR A 82 10.43 -12.20 -8.30
N PHE A 83 9.14 -12.15 -7.96
CA PHE A 83 8.32 -13.33 -7.72
C PHE A 83 7.09 -13.45 -8.61
N GLY A 84 6.73 -12.39 -9.33
CA GLY A 84 5.59 -12.32 -10.27
C GLY A 84 4.21 -12.30 -9.61
N THR A 85 3.97 -13.15 -8.61
CA THR A 85 2.66 -13.32 -7.97
C THR A 85 2.77 -13.34 -6.44
N LEU A 86 1.65 -13.08 -5.75
CA LEU A 86 1.57 -13.15 -4.28
C LEU A 86 1.93 -14.55 -3.75
N HIS A 87 1.41 -15.61 -4.37
CA HIS A 87 1.81 -16.99 -4.05
C HIS A 87 3.29 -17.24 -4.35
N GLY A 88 3.78 -16.67 -5.46
CA GLY A 88 5.19 -16.68 -5.82
C GLY A 88 6.10 -16.05 -4.77
N VAL A 89 5.62 -15.12 -3.94
CA VAL A 89 6.41 -14.61 -2.80
C VAL A 89 6.48 -15.66 -1.69
N LEU A 90 5.35 -16.28 -1.34
CA LEU A 90 5.26 -17.23 -0.23
C LEU A 90 5.97 -18.56 -0.49
N GLY A 91 6.09 -18.98 -1.75
CA GLY A 91 6.53 -20.35 -2.07
C GLY A 91 5.37 -21.33 -2.16
N GLU A 92 5.72 -22.61 -2.30
CA GLU A 92 4.76 -23.69 -2.26
C GLU A 92 4.39 -23.99 -0.81
N ASP A 93 3.18 -24.50 -0.56
CA ASP A 93 2.74 -24.82 0.81
C ASP A 93 3.62 -25.90 1.47
N THR A 94 4.23 -26.77 0.66
CA THR A 94 5.17 -27.81 1.10
C THR A 94 6.56 -27.28 1.40
N GLU A 95 6.94 -26.13 0.84
CA GLU A 95 8.25 -25.51 1.02
C GLU A 95 8.10 -23.97 1.03
N PRO A 96 7.62 -23.41 2.16
CA PRO A 96 7.43 -21.98 2.26
C PRO A 96 8.78 -21.26 2.27
N ARG A 97 8.88 -20.16 1.52
CA ARG A 97 10.10 -19.35 1.49
C ARG A 97 10.33 -18.66 2.82
N SER A 98 11.57 -18.72 3.27
CA SER A 98 11.99 -17.98 4.46
C SER A 98 12.13 -16.48 4.15
N ALA A 99 11.90 -15.64 5.16
CA ALA A 99 12.09 -14.19 5.04
C ALA A 99 13.54 -13.80 4.62
N ALA A 100 14.53 -14.60 5.03
CA ALA A 100 15.93 -14.43 4.63
C ALA A 100 16.15 -14.73 3.14
N GLU A 101 15.53 -15.79 2.62
CA GLU A 101 15.57 -16.11 1.19
C GLU A 101 14.92 -15.00 0.36
N ILE A 102 13.75 -14.50 0.78
CA ILE A 102 13.06 -13.41 0.10
C ILE A 102 13.96 -12.17 0.07
N SER A 103 14.52 -11.78 1.22
CA SER A 103 15.44 -10.64 1.36
C SER A 103 16.67 -10.76 0.44
N ALA A 104 17.28 -11.95 0.37
CA ALA A 104 18.42 -12.20 -0.50
C ALA A 104 18.07 -12.07 -1.99
N ARG A 105 16.94 -12.65 -2.42
CA ARG A 105 16.46 -12.54 -3.81
C ARG A 105 16.11 -11.10 -4.19
N LEU A 106 15.46 -10.34 -3.30
CA LEU A 106 15.19 -8.92 -3.53
C LEU A 106 16.48 -8.10 -3.64
N THR A 107 17.48 -8.41 -2.81
CA THR A 107 18.79 -7.72 -2.85
C THR A 107 19.49 -7.94 -4.19
N GLU A 108 19.44 -9.16 -4.72
CA GLU A 108 20.00 -9.44 -6.05
C GLU A 108 19.18 -8.77 -7.15
N ARG A 109 17.84 -8.85 -7.09
CA ARG A 109 16.96 -8.21 -8.08
C ARG A 109 17.12 -6.69 -8.11
N LEU A 110 17.37 -6.06 -6.96
CA LEU A 110 17.58 -4.61 -6.89
C LEU A 110 18.69 -4.14 -7.83
N ARG A 111 19.72 -4.96 -8.09
CA ARG A 111 20.85 -4.57 -8.94
C ARG A 111 20.46 -4.20 -10.36
N THR A 112 19.40 -4.83 -10.88
CA THR A 112 18.88 -4.62 -12.24
C THR A 112 17.51 -3.95 -12.27
N SER A 113 16.91 -3.69 -11.10
CA SER A 113 15.61 -3.03 -10.99
C SER A 113 15.73 -1.52 -11.06
N GLU A 114 14.80 -0.88 -11.78
CA GLU A 114 14.65 0.59 -11.80
C GLU A 114 14.32 1.16 -10.41
N VAL A 115 13.83 0.36 -9.47
CA VAL A 115 13.64 0.77 -8.06
C VAL A 115 14.94 1.33 -7.47
N ARG A 116 16.08 0.77 -7.86
CA ARG A 116 17.41 1.19 -7.38
C ARG A 116 17.74 2.64 -7.69
N THR A 117 17.24 3.18 -8.79
CA THR A 117 17.48 4.55 -9.25
C THR A 117 16.31 5.45 -8.90
N LEU A 118 15.08 4.98 -9.16
CA LEU A 118 13.86 5.75 -8.98
C LEU A 118 13.58 6.12 -7.53
N ALA A 119 13.65 5.18 -6.58
CA ALA A 119 13.34 5.48 -5.18
C ALA A 119 14.32 6.54 -4.60
N PRO A 120 15.65 6.39 -4.74
CA PRO A 120 16.59 7.42 -4.32
C PRO A 120 16.42 8.77 -5.03
N SER A 121 15.99 8.79 -6.30
CA SER A 121 15.81 10.02 -7.08
C SER A 121 14.72 10.94 -6.51
N ILE A 122 13.66 10.35 -5.94
CA ILE A 122 12.55 11.08 -5.30
C ILE A 122 12.73 11.23 -3.79
N GLY A 123 13.92 10.91 -3.27
CA GLY A 123 14.29 11.09 -1.88
C GLY A 123 13.87 9.96 -0.94
N ILE A 124 13.65 8.75 -1.46
CA ILE A 124 13.34 7.55 -0.70
C ILE A 124 14.59 6.65 -0.66
N PRO A 125 15.27 6.56 0.48
CA PRO A 125 16.41 5.66 0.64
C PRO A 125 16.02 4.19 0.58
N ILE A 126 16.98 3.34 0.25
CA ILE A 126 16.87 1.87 0.31
C ILE A 126 17.85 1.36 1.35
N LEU A 127 17.32 0.74 2.41
CA LEU A 127 18.08 0.08 3.46
C LEU A 127 18.37 -1.37 3.03
N ALA A 128 19.64 -1.72 2.95
CA ALA A 128 20.08 -3.05 2.54
C ALA A 128 19.77 -4.12 3.59
N ALA A 129 19.87 -5.39 3.19
CA ALA A 129 19.58 -6.55 4.04
C ALA A 129 20.45 -6.62 5.31
N ASP A 130 21.64 -6.02 5.30
CA ASP A 130 22.54 -5.92 6.46
C ASP A 130 22.06 -4.93 7.55
N GLY A 131 21.06 -4.10 7.24
CA GLY A 131 20.53 -3.05 8.11
C GLY A 131 21.48 -1.91 8.45
N ARG A 132 22.59 -1.78 7.70
CA ARG A 132 23.64 -0.78 7.89
C ARG A 132 23.91 0.01 6.61
N SER A 133 23.88 -0.64 5.46
CA SER A 133 24.13 -0.01 4.17
C SER A 133 22.88 0.68 3.66
N LEU A 134 23.00 1.96 3.31
CA LEU A 134 21.90 2.79 2.85
C LEU A 134 22.21 3.36 1.46
N LEU A 135 21.44 2.95 0.46
CA LEU A 135 21.46 3.58 -0.85
C LEU A 135 20.55 4.81 -0.81
N ARG A 136 21.10 5.99 -1.08
CA ARG A 136 20.35 7.25 -1.03
C ARG A 136 20.72 8.20 -2.16
N GLY A 137 19.76 9.06 -2.50
CA GLY A 137 19.98 10.21 -3.35
C GLY A 137 20.60 11.39 -2.59
N PRO A 138 20.79 12.54 -3.27
CA PRO A 138 21.23 13.78 -2.64
C PRO A 138 20.20 14.35 -1.66
N ARG A 139 18.92 14.03 -1.86
CA ARG A 139 17.80 14.39 -0.98
C ARG A 139 17.26 13.14 -0.31
N VAL A 140 16.81 13.29 0.93
CA VAL A 140 16.20 12.23 1.74
C VAL A 140 14.98 12.83 2.43
N ASN A 141 13.82 12.20 2.27
CA ASN A 141 12.55 12.71 2.77
C ASN A 141 12.35 12.40 4.26
N VAL A 142 12.91 11.29 4.73
CA VAL A 142 12.82 10.82 6.12
C VAL A 142 14.23 10.53 6.63
N PRO A 143 14.68 11.08 7.77
CA PRO A 143 13.94 11.97 8.68
C PRO A 143 13.62 13.33 8.09
N GLU A 144 12.51 13.93 8.53
CA GLU A 144 12.23 15.34 8.25
C GLU A 144 13.33 16.21 8.88
N VAL A 145 13.69 17.29 8.20
CA VAL A 145 14.67 18.25 8.74
C VAL A 145 14.07 18.89 10.00
N GLN A 146 14.63 18.57 11.16
CA GLN A 146 14.27 19.22 12.42
C GLN A 146 15.23 20.38 12.71
N GLY A 147 14.71 21.61 12.62
CA GLY A 147 15.48 22.83 12.85
C GLY A 147 16.59 23.03 11.82
N HIS A 148 17.82 23.24 12.30
CA HIS A 148 18.99 23.55 11.46
C HIS A 148 19.89 22.33 11.19
N ARG A 149 19.55 21.17 11.78
CA ARG A 149 20.38 19.98 11.71
C ARG A 149 20.19 19.30 10.34
N ARG A 150 21.25 19.29 9.53
CA ARG A 150 21.28 18.67 8.19
C ARG A 150 21.90 17.27 8.16
N THR A 151 22.36 16.79 9.31
CA THR A 151 23.04 15.50 9.46
C THR A 151 22.44 14.71 10.61
N VAL A 152 22.30 13.40 10.43
CA VAL A 152 21.85 12.45 11.44
C VAL A 152 22.82 11.28 11.50
N SER A 153 23.08 10.76 12.69
CA SER A 153 23.82 9.49 12.82
C SER A 153 22.88 8.33 12.51
N LEU A 154 23.42 7.34 11.81
CA LEU A 154 22.77 6.06 11.56
C LEU A 154 23.23 5.00 12.56
N ASP A 155 23.90 5.31 13.67
CA ASP A 155 24.42 4.30 14.60
C ASP A 155 23.33 3.77 15.55
N ASP A 156 22.33 4.59 15.84
CA ASP A 156 21.18 4.23 16.66
C ASP A 156 20.20 3.33 15.89
N ALA A 157 20.09 2.07 16.33
CA ALA A 157 19.22 1.08 15.71
C ALA A 157 17.74 1.44 15.82
N GLN A 158 17.30 2.03 16.93
CA GLN A 158 15.89 2.37 17.14
C GLN A 158 15.46 3.52 16.23
N LEU A 159 16.32 4.53 16.07
CA LEU A 159 16.06 5.63 15.14
C LEU A 159 16.07 5.15 13.68
N ARG A 160 17.04 4.30 13.30
CA ARG A 160 17.04 3.67 11.96
C ARG A 160 15.75 2.91 11.70
N ASP A 161 15.27 2.13 12.65
CA ASP A 161 14.02 1.37 12.52
C ASP A 161 12.80 2.28 12.39
N ALA A 162 12.74 3.37 13.14
CA ALA A 162 11.67 4.34 13.04
C ALA A 162 11.63 5.00 11.65
N TRP A 163 12.79 5.40 11.12
CA TRP A 163 12.87 6.02 9.80
C TRP A 163 12.58 5.04 8.67
N ALA A 164 13.09 3.80 8.78
CA ALA A 164 12.83 2.75 7.81
C ALA A 164 11.34 2.41 7.74
N ARG A 165 10.68 2.30 8.90
CA ARG A 165 9.23 2.07 8.99
C ARG A 165 8.43 3.23 8.38
N LYS A 166 8.86 4.47 8.62
CA LYS A 166 8.18 5.68 8.15
C LYS A 166 8.30 5.92 6.65
N GLY A 167 9.43 5.59 6.01
CA GLY A 167 9.56 5.98 4.61
C GLY A 167 10.77 5.49 3.84
N TRP A 168 11.51 4.48 4.31
CA TRP A 168 12.58 3.87 3.50
C TRP A 168 12.14 2.53 2.95
N VAL A 169 12.60 2.18 1.75
CA VAL A 169 12.48 0.80 1.25
C VAL A 169 13.38 -0.07 2.11
N ASP A 170 12.80 -1.10 2.75
CA ASP A 170 13.51 -1.95 3.71
C ASP A 170 13.68 -3.38 3.17
N LEU A 171 14.93 -3.75 2.86
CA LEU A 171 15.27 -5.08 2.34
C LEU A 171 15.60 -6.10 3.42
N ARG A 172 15.55 -5.74 4.71
CA ARG A 172 15.92 -6.67 5.79
C ARG A 172 14.93 -7.83 5.90
N PRO A 173 15.39 -9.02 6.35
CA PRO A 173 14.49 -10.15 6.59
C PRO A 173 13.30 -9.83 7.50
N ALA A 174 13.48 -8.94 8.48
CA ALA A 174 12.38 -8.50 9.36
C ALA A 174 11.21 -7.85 8.60
N ASN A 175 11.50 -7.04 7.56
CA ASN A 175 10.45 -6.47 6.73
C ASN A 175 9.80 -7.52 5.82
N MET A 176 10.58 -8.52 5.36
CA MET A 176 10.06 -9.63 4.56
C MET A 176 9.11 -10.52 5.35
N GLU A 177 9.32 -10.68 6.65
CA GLU A 177 8.37 -11.37 7.52
C GLU A 177 7.04 -10.61 7.60
N ALA A 178 7.09 -9.28 7.73
CA ALA A 178 5.89 -8.44 7.71
C ALA A 178 5.14 -8.52 6.37
N TRP A 179 5.87 -8.50 5.25
CA TRP A 179 5.30 -8.69 3.92
C TRP A 179 4.66 -10.07 3.75
N THR A 180 5.35 -11.13 4.16
CA THR A 180 4.81 -12.50 4.14
C THR A 180 3.52 -12.59 4.95
N GLY A 181 3.49 -11.97 6.14
CA GLY A 181 2.28 -11.87 6.97
C GLY A 181 1.12 -11.14 6.28
N ARG A 182 1.38 -10.01 5.62
CA ARG A 182 0.39 -9.27 4.82
C ARG A 182 -0.17 -10.12 3.68
N ILE A 183 0.72 -10.76 2.94
CA ILE A 183 0.35 -11.58 1.77
C ILE A 183 -0.51 -12.77 2.19
N ARG A 184 -0.17 -13.46 3.29
CA ARG A 184 -1.01 -14.54 3.85
C ARG A 184 -2.42 -14.04 4.18
N LYS A 185 -2.54 -12.86 4.82
CA LYS A 185 -3.84 -12.25 5.13
C LYS A 185 -4.63 -11.89 3.86
N MET A 186 -3.97 -11.33 2.85
CA MET A 186 -4.59 -11.01 1.55
C MET A 186 -5.14 -12.27 0.86
N ILE A 187 -4.35 -13.35 0.82
CA ILE A 187 -4.76 -14.62 0.21
C ILE A 187 -5.93 -15.26 0.99
N ALA A 188 -5.88 -15.23 2.32
CA ALA A 188 -6.95 -15.76 3.17
C ALA A 188 -8.27 -14.96 3.01
N ALA A 189 -8.20 -13.62 3.00
CA ALA A 189 -9.36 -12.76 2.76
C ALA A 189 -10.03 -13.05 1.41
N ARG A 190 -9.23 -13.36 0.38
CA ARG A 190 -9.75 -13.77 -0.93
C ARG A 190 -10.45 -15.12 -0.92
N ALA A 191 -9.93 -16.10 -0.20
CA ALA A 191 -10.56 -17.42 -0.10
C ALA A 191 -11.98 -17.29 0.47
N GLN A 192 -12.14 -16.50 1.53
CA GLN A 192 -13.43 -16.23 2.17
C GLN A 192 -14.46 -15.58 1.22
N LEU A 193 -14.02 -14.73 0.29
CA LEU A 193 -14.92 -14.10 -0.69
C LEU A 193 -15.41 -15.02 -1.78
N ARG A 194 -14.54 -15.94 -2.24
CA ARG A 194 -14.96 -16.97 -3.21
C ARG A 194 -16.05 -17.85 -2.62
N ASP A 195 -15.93 -18.16 -1.33
CA ASP A 195 -16.91 -18.99 -0.61
C ASP A 195 -18.22 -18.24 -0.29
N ALA A 196 -18.17 -16.92 -0.12
CA ALA A 196 -19.33 -16.08 0.21
C ALA A 196 -20.12 -15.55 -1.00
N GLY A 197 -19.62 -15.73 -2.23
CA GLY A 197 -20.26 -15.27 -3.47
C GLY A 197 -20.15 -13.77 -3.73
N SER A 198 -20.51 -13.32 -4.94
CA SER A 198 -20.35 -11.94 -5.41
C SER A 198 -21.17 -10.89 -4.64
N ALA A 199 -22.15 -11.31 -3.82
CA ALA A 199 -22.88 -10.43 -2.91
C ALA A 199 -22.08 -10.01 -1.67
N ALA A 200 -20.96 -10.70 -1.37
CA ALA A 200 -20.04 -10.36 -0.28
C ALA A 200 -18.86 -9.48 -0.75
N ALA A 201 -18.80 -9.15 -2.04
CA ALA A 201 -17.74 -8.32 -2.60
C ALA A 201 -17.91 -6.85 -2.16
N SER A 202 -17.19 -6.45 -1.11
CA SER A 202 -17.02 -5.06 -0.70
C SER A 202 -15.65 -4.50 -1.16
N LEU A 203 -15.49 -3.17 -1.12
CA LEU A 203 -14.21 -2.48 -1.32
C LEU A 203 -13.04 -3.03 -0.47
N HIS A 204 -13.33 -3.70 0.65
CA HIS A 204 -12.34 -4.32 1.55
C HIS A 204 -11.75 -5.62 1.02
N SER A 205 -12.36 -6.15 -0.02
CA SER A 205 -12.33 -7.57 -0.30
C SER A 205 -11.93 -7.85 -1.76
N TYR A 206 -12.06 -6.87 -2.64
CA TYR A 206 -11.58 -6.99 -4.01
C TYR A 206 -10.05 -7.14 -4.06
N LEU A 207 -9.57 -8.30 -4.52
CA LEU A 207 -8.17 -8.61 -4.80
C LEU A 207 -8.09 -9.37 -6.15
N PRO A 208 -7.45 -8.83 -7.20
CA PRO A 208 -7.30 -9.45 -8.51
C PRO A 208 -6.36 -10.66 -8.43
N SER A 209 -6.46 -11.56 -9.42
CA SER A 209 -5.55 -12.71 -9.58
C SER A 209 -4.09 -12.31 -9.80
N THR A 210 -3.85 -11.09 -10.26
CA THR A 210 -2.54 -10.55 -10.60
C THR A 210 -1.96 -9.71 -9.46
N PHE A 211 -0.63 -9.64 -9.38
CA PHE A 211 0.08 -8.80 -8.42
C PHE A 211 -0.03 -7.33 -8.87
N GLU A 212 -1.19 -6.71 -8.63
CA GLU A 212 -1.40 -5.29 -8.88
C GLU A 212 -0.93 -4.46 -7.68
N ILE A 213 0.12 -3.68 -7.89
CA ILE A 213 0.83 -2.96 -6.83
C ILE A 213 -0.08 -1.96 -6.12
N GLY A 214 -0.87 -1.19 -6.88
CA GLY A 214 -1.81 -0.24 -6.33
C GLY A 214 -2.86 -0.90 -5.42
N GLU A 215 -3.31 -2.10 -5.78
CA GLU A 215 -4.32 -2.83 -5.02
C GLU A 215 -3.74 -3.46 -3.75
N VAL A 216 -2.52 -4.01 -3.84
CA VAL A 216 -1.78 -4.51 -2.68
C VAL A 216 -1.56 -3.40 -1.65
N VAL A 217 -1.14 -2.22 -2.10
CA VAL A 217 -0.93 -1.07 -1.21
C VAL A 217 -2.26 -0.56 -0.65
N ALA A 218 -3.31 -0.45 -1.47
CA ALA A 218 -4.65 -0.06 -1.01
C ALA A 218 -5.18 -0.99 0.07
N TRP A 219 -4.98 -2.31 -0.08
CA TRP A 219 -5.36 -3.29 0.94
C TRP A 219 -4.62 -3.04 2.26
N ILE A 220 -3.31 -2.73 2.23
CA ILE A 220 -2.53 -2.42 3.43
C ILE A 220 -3.09 -1.16 4.12
N PHE A 221 -3.43 -0.12 3.36
CA PHE A 221 -4.04 1.09 3.93
C PHE A 221 -5.38 0.79 4.61
N ASN A 222 -6.25 0.03 3.95
CA ASN A 222 -7.58 -0.29 4.45
C ASN A 222 -7.55 -1.17 5.71
N ASN A 223 -6.59 -2.10 5.80
CA ASN A 223 -6.57 -3.13 6.85
C ASN A 223 -5.57 -2.85 7.99
N GLU A 224 -4.46 -2.15 7.73
CA GLU A 224 -3.42 -1.89 8.75
C GLU A 224 -3.38 -0.42 9.22
N MET A 225 -3.66 0.53 8.33
CA MET A 225 -3.54 1.96 8.65
C MET A 225 -4.86 2.61 9.04
N GLY A 226 -5.90 1.81 9.28
CA GLY A 226 -7.19 2.29 9.77
C GLY A 226 -7.80 3.32 8.82
N GLY A 227 -7.78 3.05 7.51
CA GLY A 227 -8.23 3.92 6.40
C GLY A 227 -9.68 4.42 6.43
N TYR A 228 -10.33 4.43 7.60
CA TYR A 228 -11.54 5.19 7.86
C TYR A 228 -11.19 6.48 8.59
N ARG A 229 -11.19 7.57 7.83
CA ARG A 229 -11.32 8.90 8.41
C ARG A 229 -12.76 9.41 8.31
N ILE A 230 -13.76 8.55 8.56
CA ILE A 230 -15.14 8.99 8.86
C ILE A 230 -15.77 7.98 9.83
N LYS A 231 -16.06 8.44 11.04
CA LYS A 231 -17.23 8.09 11.85
C LYS A 231 -17.77 9.38 12.44
#